data_AF-A0A356ILE9-F1
#
_entry.id   AF-A0A356ILE9-F1
#
_cell.length_a   1.000
_cell.length_b   1.000
_cell.length_c   1.000
_cell.angle_alpha   90.00
_cell.angle_beta   90.00
_cell.angle_gamma   90.00
#
_symmetry.space_group_name_H-M   'P 1'
#
loop_
_entity.id
_entity.type
_entity.pdbx_description
1 polymer ?
#
loop_
_entity_poly.entity_id
_entity_poly.type
_entity_poly.pdbx_seq_one_letter_code
_entity_poly.pdbx_strand_id
1 'polypeptide(L)'
;MLSNHYRWNFGMSTLHGEYRRHARTNIKTSVSISMDDNGLNTKTRDVSESGICIAKPSELTLTPGQTVNITFDRLSKLSVPATIIRVSDNQIGLSLENIRFSEQDITGIIQTAPWHQRAKVAIKRSFWKNTRRLAILVTNTLLRKPLLKLINPSFIFAVYGNEKDVGTYYTPFMARLIPPLMIGSVIRNRNRTGIMVASKFYEHELAEDSNKVRTYLQQLQDEFPHIDTIALVGRLPNFVMKAGKEIQRPYVDGSMGTRYMIWDVGRQMKALPKYSGEECIVVLGGAGRIGNMVCEDLTRVFRTVIAFDPRYDKQEEIYTPIGKIIRSSNPDILNSSRLFIGLTHHGDAIRNVIPYLPAGSLVADDTHPCISLEARQEMKAMDIEVEKIVLFHEEFSMWPRMPGWNNRAIPGCLVEALVLKEQEDTDVGNFDSFCHTAHSIGFEGRLIKPLDE
;
A
#
# COMPACT_ATOMS: atom_id res chain seq x y z
N MET A 1 8.78 49.23 14.18
CA MET A 1 8.90 47.91 14.82
C MET A 1 8.61 46.85 13.79
N LEU A 2 9.67 46.36 13.15
CA LEU A 2 9.67 45.29 12.15
C LEU A 2 9.83 43.96 12.89
N SER A 3 8.85 43.06 12.81
CA SER A 3 9.08 41.64 13.11
C SER A 3 8.77 40.80 11.88
N ASN A 4 9.84 40.42 11.19
CA ASN A 4 9.85 39.57 10.02
C ASN A 4 9.31 38.17 10.34
N HIS A 5 8.14 37.83 9.79
CA HIS A 5 7.73 36.43 9.60
C HIS A 5 8.43 35.88 8.36
N TYR A 6 9.64 35.33 8.53
CA TYR A 6 10.25 34.46 7.53
C TYR A 6 9.51 33.11 7.52
N ARG A 7 8.44 33.03 6.72
CA ARG A 7 7.90 31.74 6.24
C ARG A 7 8.94 31.14 5.30
N TRP A 8 9.63 30.11 5.78
CA TRP A 8 10.44 29.24 4.94
C TRP A 8 9.52 28.40 4.05
N ASN A 9 9.10 28.98 2.93
CA ASN A 9 8.49 28.26 1.81
C ASN A 9 9.58 27.45 1.11
N PHE A 10 9.95 26.31 1.70
CA PHE A 10 10.50 25.22 0.90
C PHE A 10 9.34 24.67 0.08
N GLY A 11 9.25 25.11 -1.18
CA GLY A 11 8.40 24.51 -2.20
C GLY A 11 8.82 23.06 -2.47
N MET A 12 8.51 22.16 -1.54
CA MET A 12 8.37 20.76 -1.86
C MET A 12 7.07 20.62 -2.63
N SER A 13 7.19 20.55 -3.94
CA SER A 13 6.17 20.05 -4.84
C SER A 13 5.45 18.87 -4.18
N THR A 14 4.21 19.10 -3.74
CA THR A 14 3.25 18.10 -3.26
C THR A 14 2.65 17.31 -4.41
N LEU A 15 3.24 17.37 -5.62
CA LEU A 15 2.75 16.60 -6.75
C LEU A 15 2.88 15.13 -6.41
N HIS A 16 1.70 14.53 -6.25
CA HIS A 16 1.37 13.14 -6.04
C HIS A 16 1.83 12.28 -7.23
N GLY A 17 3.14 12.32 -7.51
CA GLY A 17 3.78 11.57 -8.57
C GLY A 17 3.61 10.08 -8.33
N GLU A 18 3.24 9.37 -9.39
CA GLU A 18 3.27 7.91 -9.47
C GLU A 18 4.61 7.41 -8.93
N TYR A 19 4.59 6.60 -7.87
CA TYR A 19 5.83 5.97 -7.42
C TYR A 19 6.28 4.94 -8.44
N ARG A 20 7.60 4.78 -8.50
CA ARG A 20 8.29 3.87 -9.40
C ARG A 20 8.24 2.47 -8.79
N ARG A 21 7.50 1.55 -9.42
CA ARG A 21 7.26 0.18 -8.97
C ARG A 21 8.55 -0.63 -8.75
N HIS A 22 9.50 -0.49 -9.68
CA HIS A 22 10.75 -1.26 -9.65
C HIS A 22 11.98 -0.38 -9.65
N ALA A 23 13.07 -0.95 -9.12
CA ALA A 23 14.35 -0.26 -9.05
C ALA A 23 14.86 0.05 -10.47
N ARG A 24 15.10 1.34 -10.71
CA ARG A 24 15.68 1.83 -11.96
C ARG A 24 17.15 1.44 -12.07
N THR A 25 17.51 0.77 -13.15
CA THR A 25 18.90 0.44 -13.45
C THR A 25 19.78 1.69 -13.51
N ASN A 26 19.24 2.84 -13.92
CA ASN A 26 19.99 4.05 -14.29
C ASN A 26 21.05 3.79 -15.38
N ILE A 27 20.89 2.68 -16.11
CA ILE A 27 21.72 2.28 -17.22
C ILE A 27 21.06 2.78 -18.50
N LYS A 28 21.90 3.29 -19.41
CA LYS A 28 21.51 3.69 -20.76
C LYS A 28 22.00 2.62 -21.71
N THR A 29 21.08 2.03 -22.46
CA THR A 29 21.39 1.05 -23.49
C THR A 29 20.66 1.42 -24.78
N SER A 30 21.19 1.00 -25.92
CA SER A 30 20.56 1.26 -27.20
C SER A 30 19.37 0.32 -27.40
N VAL A 31 18.28 0.87 -27.91
CA VAL A 31 17.05 0.14 -28.22
C VAL A 31 16.49 0.61 -29.56
N SER A 32 15.92 -0.33 -30.29
CA SER A 32 15.09 -0.08 -31.47
C SER A 32 13.63 -0.21 -31.11
N ILE A 33 12.81 0.71 -31.57
CA ILE A 33 11.35 0.69 -31.40
C ILE A 33 10.73 0.48 -32.77
N SER A 34 10.04 -0.64 -32.94
CA SER A 34 9.29 -0.92 -34.16
C SER A 34 7.86 -0.43 -33.99
N MET A 35 7.44 0.46 -34.88
CA MET A 35 6.05 0.88 -35.07
C MET A 35 5.61 0.44 -36.47
N ASP A 36 4.30 0.32 -36.68
CA ASP A 36 3.73 -0.27 -37.90
C ASP A 36 4.27 0.35 -39.20
N ASP A 37 4.56 1.66 -39.19
CA ASP A 37 5.05 2.39 -40.37
C ASP A 37 6.47 2.96 -40.23
N ASN A 38 7.14 2.85 -39.07
CA ASN A 38 8.46 3.46 -38.82
C ASN A 38 9.26 2.78 -37.70
N GLY A 39 10.58 2.73 -37.86
CA GLY A 39 11.52 2.29 -36.82
C GLY A 39 12.26 3.46 -36.17
N LEU A 40 12.39 3.45 -34.84
CA LEU A 40 13.17 4.45 -34.10
C LEU A 40 14.32 3.78 -33.34
N ASN A 41 15.55 4.15 -33.68
CA ASN A 41 16.72 3.80 -32.88
C ASN A 41 17.00 4.89 -31.85
N THR A 42 17.00 4.53 -30.57
CA THR A 42 17.21 5.47 -29.46
C THR A 42 18.00 4.82 -28.32
N LYS A 43 18.19 5.57 -27.24
CA LYS A 43 18.78 5.06 -26.00
C LYS A 43 17.78 5.14 -24.87
N THR A 44 17.76 4.12 -24.03
CA THR A 44 17.07 4.18 -22.75
C THR A 44 17.70 5.29 -21.90
N ARG A 45 16.87 6.08 -21.25
CA ARG A 45 17.24 6.89 -20.09
C ARG A 45 17.31 6.04 -18.84
N ASP A 46 16.44 5.04 -18.77
CA ASP A 46 16.31 4.12 -17.65
C ASP A 46 15.56 2.85 -18.05
N VAL A 47 15.82 1.77 -17.31
CA VAL A 47 15.13 0.48 -17.43
C VAL A 47 14.78 -0.02 -16.04
N SER A 48 13.62 -0.66 -15.91
CA SER A 48 13.13 -1.31 -14.70
C SER A 48 12.35 -2.57 -15.08
N GLU A 49 12.05 -3.45 -14.13
CA GLU A 49 11.41 -4.76 -14.42
C GLU A 49 10.10 -4.64 -15.21
N SER A 50 9.30 -3.60 -14.96
CA SER A 50 7.99 -3.40 -15.59
C SER A 50 7.94 -2.27 -16.62
N GLY A 51 9.08 -1.65 -16.96
CA GLY A 51 9.01 -0.45 -17.78
C GLY A 51 10.35 0.15 -18.21
N ILE A 52 10.26 0.92 -19.29
CA ILE A 52 11.39 1.54 -19.98
C ILE A 52 11.12 3.04 -20.11
N CYS A 53 12.15 3.85 -19.93
CA CYS A 53 12.10 5.28 -20.23
C CYS A 53 13.10 5.58 -21.32
N ILE A 54 12.67 6.26 -22.38
CA ILE A 54 13.51 6.68 -23.51
C ILE A 54 13.48 8.21 -23.65
N ALA A 55 14.47 8.76 -24.33
CA ALA A 55 14.41 10.16 -24.76
C ALA A 55 13.34 10.31 -25.86
N LYS A 56 12.56 11.39 -25.80
CA LYS A 56 11.60 11.72 -26.86
C LYS A 56 12.36 12.17 -28.12
N PRO A 57 12.15 11.56 -29.28
CA PRO A 57 12.67 12.09 -30.54
C PRO A 57 11.92 13.36 -30.93
N SER A 58 12.63 14.33 -31.49
CA SER A 58 12.07 15.62 -31.91
C SER A 58 10.98 15.48 -33.00
N GLU A 59 11.04 14.40 -33.78
CA GLU A 59 10.29 14.24 -35.03
C GLU A 59 9.14 13.22 -34.96
N LEU A 60 8.91 12.59 -33.79
CA LEU A 60 7.99 11.46 -33.68
C LEU A 60 6.81 11.75 -32.75
N THR A 61 5.61 11.77 -33.34
CA THR A 61 4.35 11.93 -32.61
C THR A 61 3.92 10.57 -32.06
N LEU A 62 4.13 10.37 -30.77
CA LEU A 62 3.69 9.19 -30.05
C LEU A 62 2.47 9.52 -29.20
N THR A 63 1.49 8.62 -29.18
CA THR A 63 0.26 8.80 -28.40
C THR A 63 0.23 7.86 -27.20
N PRO A 64 -0.17 8.33 -26.01
CA PRO A 64 -0.46 7.44 -24.89
C PRO A 64 -1.51 6.39 -25.28
N GLY A 65 -1.29 5.13 -24.86
CA GLY A 65 -2.14 3.99 -25.18
C GLY A 65 -1.69 3.17 -26.40
N GLN A 66 -0.77 3.68 -27.22
CA GLN A 66 -0.20 2.93 -28.35
C GLN A 66 0.78 1.85 -27.87
N THR A 67 0.64 0.64 -28.41
CA THR A 67 1.57 -0.48 -28.20
C THR A 67 2.68 -0.46 -29.25
N VAL A 68 3.92 -0.64 -28.81
CA VAL A 68 5.13 -0.67 -29.65
C VAL A 68 6.00 -1.85 -29.25
N ASN A 69 6.78 -2.41 -30.18
CA ASN A 69 7.76 -3.44 -29.85
C ASN A 69 9.13 -2.81 -29.62
N ILE A 70 9.78 -3.16 -28.50
CA ILE A 70 11.10 -2.66 -28.13
C ILE A 70 12.11 -3.80 -28.20
N THR A 71 13.12 -3.64 -29.05
CA THR A 71 14.24 -4.57 -29.19
C THR A 71 15.50 -3.96 -28.59
N PHE A 72 16.26 -4.73 -27.81
CA PHE A 72 17.54 -4.29 -27.26
C PHE A 72 18.68 -4.66 -28.22
N ASP A 73 19.37 -3.67 -28.78
CA ASP A 73 20.35 -3.89 -29.87
C ASP A 73 21.43 -4.93 -29.53
N ARG A 74 21.86 -4.95 -28.27
CA ARG A 74 22.91 -5.86 -27.74
C ARG A 74 22.36 -7.16 -27.16
N LEU A 75 21.04 -7.31 -27.18
CA LEU A 75 20.29 -8.49 -26.77
C LEU A 75 19.22 -8.72 -27.84
N SER A 76 19.61 -8.94 -29.09
CA SER A 76 18.70 -8.96 -30.25
C SER A 76 17.58 -10.01 -30.17
N LYS A 77 17.70 -10.99 -29.26
CA LYS A 77 16.65 -11.97 -28.94
C LYS A 77 15.59 -11.45 -27.95
N LEU A 78 15.83 -10.30 -27.33
CA LEU A 78 14.95 -9.66 -26.35
C LEU A 78 14.15 -8.55 -27.05
N SER A 79 12.99 -8.94 -27.57
CA SER A 79 11.97 -8.03 -28.10
C SER A 79 10.74 -8.12 -27.21
N VAL A 80 10.28 -6.98 -26.69
CA VAL A 80 9.15 -6.92 -25.77
C VAL A 80 8.10 -5.91 -26.24
N PRO A 81 6.81 -6.29 -26.30
CA PRO A 81 5.73 -5.32 -26.47
C PRO A 81 5.64 -4.40 -25.25
N ALA A 82 5.44 -3.12 -25.51
CA ALA A 82 5.30 -2.09 -24.48
C ALA A 82 4.24 -1.07 -24.88
N THR A 83 3.45 -0.63 -23.91
CA THR A 83 2.42 0.40 -24.10
C THR A 83 2.97 1.75 -23.67
N ILE A 84 2.79 2.77 -24.51
CA ILE A 84 3.17 4.14 -24.18
C ILE A 84 2.22 4.66 -23.10
N ILE A 85 2.72 4.84 -21.88
CA ILE A 85 1.92 5.33 -20.75
C ILE A 85 2.04 6.83 -20.55
N ARG A 86 3.15 7.43 -21.03
CA ARG A 86 3.39 8.87 -20.84
C ARG A 86 4.29 9.42 -21.93
N VAL A 87 3.89 10.54 -22.51
CA VAL A 87 4.73 11.36 -23.37
C VAL A 87 4.89 12.72 -22.69
N SER A 88 6.14 13.16 -22.51
CA SER A 88 6.47 14.50 -22.03
C SER A 88 7.45 15.14 -23.00
N ASP A 89 7.74 16.42 -22.80
CA ASP A 89 8.59 17.21 -23.70
C ASP A 89 9.93 16.54 -24.04
N ASN A 90 10.54 15.85 -23.06
CA ASN A 90 11.89 15.29 -23.20
C ASN A 90 12.01 13.77 -22.98
N GLN A 91 10.89 13.08 -22.70
CA GLN A 91 10.95 11.64 -22.44
C GLN A 91 9.62 10.95 -22.70
N ILE A 92 9.70 9.67 -23.03
CA ILE A 92 8.57 8.76 -23.18
C ILE A 92 8.72 7.65 -22.14
N GLY A 93 7.65 7.39 -21.40
CA GLY A 93 7.50 6.27 -20.49
C GLY A 93 6.73 5.14 -21.15
N LEU A 94 7.30 3.95 -21.09
CA LEU A 94 6.79 2.72 -21.70
C LEU A 94 6.56 1.70 -20.58
N SER A 95 5.37 1.10 -20.56
CA SER A 95 4.99 0.05 -19.62
C SER A 95 5.00 -1.30 -20.32
N LEU A 96 5.55 -2.31 -19.68
CA LEU A 96 5.50 -3.69 -20.14
C LEU A 96 4.23 -4.33 -19.54
N GLU A 97 3.06 -4.06 -20.13
CA GLU A 97 1.76 -4.33 -19.48
C GLU A 97 1.52 -5.80 -19.10
N ASN A 98 2.22 -6.77 -19.70
CA ASN A 98 2.03 -8.20 -19.43
C ASN A 98 3.33 -9.04 -19.40
N ILE A 99 4.51 -8.40 -19.48
CA ILE A 99 5.81 -9.09 -19.46
C ILE A 99 6.72 -8.36 -18.49
N ARG A 100 7.39 -9.09 -17.60
CA ARG A 100 8.44 -8.50 -16.75
C ARG A 100 9.79 -8.98 -17.23
N PHE A 101 10.77 -8.07 -17.18
CA PHE A 101 12.15 -8.53 -17.21
C PHE A 101 12.42 -9.34 -15.96
N SER A 102 12.90 -10.57 -16.14
CA SER A 102 13.46 -11.35 -15.05
C SER A 102 14.68 -10.65 -14.47
N GLU A 103 15.12 -11.08 -13.27
CA GLU A 103 16.38 -10.60 -12.70
C GLU A 103 17.57 -10.87 -13.65
N GLN A 104 17.51 -11.97 -14.41
CA GLN A 104 18.51 -12.31 -15.43
C GLN A 104 18.47 -11.32 -16.60
N ASP A 105 17.29 -10.94 -17.09
CA ASP A 105 17.14 -9.94 -18.16
C ASP A 105 17.67 -8.58 -17.73
N ILE A 106 17.29 -8.11 -16.53
CA ILE A 106 17.80 -6.86 -15.97
C ILE A 106 19.32 -6.91 -15.82
N THR A 107 19.86 -8.02 -15.33
CA THR A 107 21.30 -8.21 -15.18
C THR A 107 22.00 -8.21 -16.54
N GLY A 108 21.44 -8.89 -17.54
CA GLY A 108 21.93 -8.88 -18.92
C GLY A 108 21.95 -7.47 -19.50
N ILE A 109 20.86 -6.71 -19.35
CA ILE A 109 20.77 -5.31 -19.78
C ILE A 109 21.85 -4.46 -19.10
N ILE A 110 22.05 -4.61 -17.79
CA ILE A 110 23.10 -3.89 -17.05
C ILE A 110 24.49 -4.25 -17.62
N GLN A 111 24.75 -5.52 -17.91
CA GLN A 111 26.04 -5.98 -18.44
C GLN A 111 26.35 -5.45 -19.85
N THR A 112 25.34 -5.12 -20.66
CA THR A 112 25.57 -4.49 -21.97
C THR A 112 26.20 -3.10 -21.87
N ALA A 113 26.16 -2.46 -20.69
CA ALA A 113 26.66 -1.10 -20.50
C ALA A 113 28.17 -1.05 -20.23
N PRO A 114 28.86 0.01 -20.69
CA PRO A 114 30.28 0.22 -20.42
C PRO A 114 30.60 0.16 -18.92
N TRP A 115 31.78 -0.37 -18.57
CA TRP A 115 32.21 -0.56 -17.18
C TRP A 115 32.17 0.74 -16.35
N HIS A 116 32.54 1.88 -16.95
CA HIS A 116 32.54 3.18 -16.26
C HIS A 116 31.12 3.65 -15.91
N GLN A 117 30.11 3.32 -16.73
CA GLN A 117 28.72 3.63 -16.44
C GLN A 117 28.20 2.78 -15.29
N ARG A 118 28.50 1.47 -15.32
CA ARG A 118 28.17 0.54 -14.23
C ARG A 118 28.81 0.98 -12.92
N ALA A 119 30.09 1.33 -12.93
CA ALA A 119 30.82 1.84 -11.77
C ALA A 119 30.19 3.15 -11.23
N LYS A 120 29.91 4.12 -12.11
CA LYS A 120 29.25 5.39 -11.72
C LYS A 120 27.91 5.17 -11.05
N VAL A 121 27.08 4.28 -11.59
CA VAL A 121 25.77 3.94 -11.01
C VAL A 121 25.94 3.24 -9.66
N ALA A 122 26.86 2.27 -9.55
CA ALA A 122 27.13 1.56 -8.31
C ALA A 122 27.62 2.51 -7.20
N ILE A 123 28.56 3.41 -7.51
CA ILE A 123 29.06 4.43 -6.59
C ILE A 123 27.92 5.35 -6.14
N LYS A 124 27.13 5.87 -7.08
CA LYS A 124 26.00 6.74 -6.76
C LYS A 124 25.00 6.04 -5.85
N ARG A 125 24.62 4.79 -6.14
CA ARG A 125 23.70 4.00 -5.32
C ARG A 125 24.27 3.72 -3.92
N SER A 126 25.54 3.35 -3.85
CA SER A 126 26.24 3.10 -2.58
C SER A 126 26.28 4.36 -1.72
N PHE A 127 26.62 5.51 -2.33
CA PHE A 127 26.61 6.81 -1.67
C PHE A 127 25.22 7.11 -1.07
N TRP A 128 24.15 7.11 -1.87
CA TRP A 128 22.79 7.38 -1.37
C TRP A 128 22.34 6.40 -0.29
N LYS A 129 22.66 5.11 -0.42
CA LYS A 129 22.35 4.09 0.57
C LYS A 129 23.05 4.37 1.90
N ASN A 130 24.34 4.70 1.85
CA ASN A 130 25.13 4.99 3.05
C ASN A 130 24.74 6.33 3.68
N THR A 131 24.43 7.35 2.88
CA THR A 131 23.90 8.63 3.39
C THR A 131 22.57 8.44 4.11
N ARG A 132 21.63 7.65 3.55
CA ARG A 132 20.36 7.33 4.21
C ARG A 132 20.59 6.61 5.54
N ARG A 133 21.46 5.60 5.54
CA ARG A 133 21.81 4.84 6.76
C ARG A 133 22.42 5.75 7.83
N LEU A 134 23.37 6.60 7.45
CA LEU A 134 23.97 7.58 8.36
C LEU A 134 22.92 8.54 8.92
N ALA A 135 22.02 9.05 8.08
CA ALA A 135 20.93 9.91 8.51
C ALA A 135 20.03 9.21 9.55
N ILE A 136 19.65 7.94 9.31
CA ILE A 136 18.87 7.16 10.27
C ILE A 136 19.61 7.01 11.60
N LEU A 137 20.90 6.67 11.57
CA LEU A 137 21.71 6.53 12.77
C LEU A 137 21.77 7.83 13.56
N VAL A 138 22.12 8.95 12.92
CA VAL A 138 22.24 10.26 13.55
C VAL A 138 20.89 10.73 14.12
N THR A 139 19.81 10.54 13.37
CA THR A 139 18.43 10.88 13.78
C THR A 139 18.01 10.09 15.03
N ASN A 140 18.39 8.82 15.10
CA ASN A 140 18.00 7.93 16.19
C ASN A 140 18.96 7.92 17.38
N THR A 141 20.08 8.63 17.30
CA THR A 141 21.08 8.71 18.39
C THR A 141 21.26 10.16 18.85
N LEU A 142 22.02 10.96 18.10
CA LEU A 142 22.42 12.31 18.49
C LEU A 142 21.28 13.33 18.37
N LEU A 143 20.50 13.26 17.28
CA LEU A 143 19.45 14.25 16.99
C LEU A 143 18.07 13.84 17.53
N ARG A 144 17.96 12.71 18.22
CA ARG A 144 16.66 12.14 18.61
C ARG A 144 15.83 13.09 19.48
N LYS A 145 16.40 13.56 20.60
CA LYS A 145 15.72 14.49 21.52
C LYS A 145 15.33 15.83 20.87
N PRO A 146 16.24 16.56 20.18
CA PRO A 146 15.86 17.81 19.54
C PRO A 146 14.84 17.60 18.42
N LEU A 147 14.92 16.49 17.68
CA LEU A 147 13.95 16.15 16.65
C LEU A 147 12.56 15.91 17.26
N LEU A 148 12.46 15.10 18.32
CA LEU A 148 11.18 14.84 18.98
C LEU A 148 10.57 16.12 19.55
N LYS A 149 11.37 17.01 20.12
CA LYS A 149 10.92 18.32 20.59
C LYS A 149 10.43 19.23 19.46
N LEU A 150 11.08 19.19 18.30
CA LEU A 150 10.69 19.96 17.11
C LEU A 150 9.41 19.43 16.46
N ILE A 151 9.28 18.10 16.36
CA ILE A 151 8.12 17.45 15.76
C ILE A 151 6.90 17.58 16.67
N ASN A 152 7.10 17.45 17.99
CA ASN A 152 6.04 17.42 19.00
C ASN A 152 4.89 16.48 18.59
N PRO A 153 5.16 15.16 18.44
CA PRO A 153 4.18 14.23 17.92
C PRO A 153 2.93 14.19 18.81
N SER A 154 1.77 14.07 18.17
CA SER A 154 0.46 13.93 18.83
C SER A 154 -0.07 12.49 18.81
N PHE A 155 0.54 11.62 17.99
CA PHE A 155 0.25 10.20 17.89
C PHE A 155 1.49 9.44 17.41
N ILE A 156 1.49 8.12 17.64
CA ILE A 156 2.52 7.21 17.15
C ILE A 156 1.91 6.19 16.20
N PHE A 157 2.64 5.88 15.13
CA PHE A 157 2.39 4.73 14.29
C PHE A 157 3.44 3.66 14.55
N ALA A 158 3.06 2.63 15.30
CA ALA A 158 3.93 1.55 15.75
C ALA A 158 4.03 0.47 14.67
N VAL A 159 5.26 0.20 14.22
CA VAL A 159 5.54 -0.73 13.12
C VAL A 159 6.59 -1.77 13.46
N TYR A 160 6.61 -2.84 12.66
CA TYR A 160 7.67 -3.85 12.65
C TYR A 160 8.06 -4.14 11.19
N GLY A 161 9.18 -4.83 10.98
CA GLY A 161 9.61 -5.24 9.65
C GLY A 161 10.32 -6.59 9.69
N ASN A 162 10.54 -7.17 8.51
CA ASN A 162 11.44 -8.30 8.33
C ASN A 162 12.89 -7.82 8.09
N GLU A 163 13.82 -8.75 7.96
CA GLU A 163 15.25 -8.48 7.75
C GLU A 163 15.51 -7.68 6.48
N LYS A 164 14.74 -7.94 5.42
CA LYS A 164 14.85 -7.23 4.14
C LYS A 164 14.47 -5.76 4.30
N ASP A 165 13.33 -5.49 4.94
CA ASP A 165 12.84 -4.13 5.17
C ASP A 165 13.79 -3.34 6.07
N VAL A 166 14.19 -3.96 7.18
CA VAL A 166 15.11 -3.38 8.16
C VAL A 166 16.49 -3.11 7.57
N GLY A 167 17.00 -4.02 6.72
CA GLY A 167 18.27 -3.88 6.04
C GLY A 167 18.36 -2.66 5.11
N THR A 168 17.22 -2.06 4.74
CA THR A 168 17.18 -0.79 3.99
C THR A 168 17.55 0.42 4.87
N TYR A 169 17.33 0.35 6.18
CA TYR A 169 17.51 1.46 7.12
C TYR A 169 18.85 1.44 7.84
N TYR A 170 19.34 0.26 8.23
CA TYR A 170 20.60 0.14 8.97
C TYR A 170 21.32 -1.18 8.70
N THR A 171 22.58 -1.27 9.14
CA THR A 171 23.39 -2.50 9.11
C THR A 171 23.35 -3.21 10.47
N PRO A 172 23.72 -4.51 10.55
CA PRO A 172 23.80 -5.22 11.83
C PRO A 172 24.72 -4.53 12.85
N PHE A 173 25.78 -3.85 12.40
CA PHE A 173 26.65 -3.06 13.27
C PHE A 173 25.92 -1.84 13.85
N MET A 174 25.24 -1.06 12.99
CA MET A 174 24.46 0.10 13.43
C MET A 174 23.31 -0.30 14.37
N ALA A 175 22.72 -1.49 14.17
CA ALA A 175 21.68 -1.99 15.03
C ALA A 175 22.12 -2.04 16.50
N ARG A 176 23.40 -2.26 16.80
CA ARG A 176 23.92 -2.25 18.18
C ARG A 176 23.88 -0.85 18.82
N LEU A 177 23.92 0.20 18.02
CA LEU A 177 23.96 1.60 18.46
C LEU A 177 22.58 2.26 18.49
N ILE A 178 21.64 1.78 17.67
CA ILE A 178 20.27 2.33 17.59
C ILE A 178 19.47 1.88 18.83
N PRO A 179 18.67 2.78 19.43
CA PRO A 179 17.79 2.44 20.55
C PRO A 179 16.77 1.34 20.19
N PRO A 180 16.09 0.73 21.18
CA PRO A 180 15.09 -0.30 20.93
C PRO A 180 13.93 0.13 20.02
N LEU A 181 13.61 1.43 20.03
CA LEU A 181 12.61 2.04 19.18
C LEU A 181 13.25 2.95 18.15
N MET A 182 13.07 2.67 16.87
CA MET A 182 13.61 3.50 15.79
C MET A 182 12.53 4.43 15.23
N ILE A 183 12.78 5.74 15.26
CA ILE A 183 11.99 6.71 14.49
C ILE A 183 12.34 6.52 13.02
N GLY A 184 11.36 6.04 12.25
CA GLY A 184 11.49 5.78 10.83
C GLY A 184 11.00 6.92 9.94
N SER A 185 9.97 7.64 10.40
CA SER A 185 9.27 8.65 9.59
C SER A 185 8.56 9.70 10.44
N VAL A 186 8.34 10.88 9.85
CA VAL A 186 7.39 11.88 10.33
C VAL A 186 6.12 11.76 9.50
N ILE A 187 4.98 11.79 10.16
CA ILE A 187 3.65 11.74 9.55
C ILE A 187 2.99 13.10 9.79
N ARG A 188 2.39 13.67 8.75
CA ARG A 188 1.56 14.87 8.86
C ARG A 188 0.22 14.62 8.19
N ASN A 189 -0.84 15.05 8.85
CA ASN A 189 -2.17 15.13 8.25
C ASN A 189 -2.90 16.32 8.86
N ARG A 190 -3.32 17.28 8.03
CA ARG A 190 -3.94 18.54 8.49
C ARG A 190 -3.05 19.24 9.54
N ASN A 191 -3.62 19.60 10.68
CA ASN A 191 -2.91 20.21 11.81
C ASN A 191 -2.21 19.18 12.74
N ARG A 192 -2.31 17.88 12.46
CA ARG A 192 -1.72 16.82 13.30
C ARG A 192 -0.37 16.38 12.75
N THR A 193 0.57 16.18 13.67
CA THR A 193 1.87 15.59 13.40
C THR A 193 2.04 14.34 14.24
N GLY A 194 2.60 13.29 13.67
CA GLY A 194 2.94 12.05 14.36
C GLY A 194 4.26 11.48 13.85
N ILE A 195 4.65 10.35 14.42
CA ILE A 195 5.88 9.66 14.05
C ILE A 195 5.64 8.17 13.83
N MET A 196 6.34 7.60 12.87
CA MET A 196 6.43 6.15 12.73
C MET A 196 7.58 5.64 13.58
N VAL A 197 7.29 4.69 14.46
CA VAL A 197 8.25 4.08 15.38
C VAL A 197 8.32 2.57 15.13
N ALA A 198 9.48 2.12 14.66
CA ALA A 198 9.73 0.72 14.38
C ALA A 198 10.35 0.00 15.58
N SER A 199 9.86 -1.21 15.86
CA SER A 199 10.49 -2.15 16.77
C SER A 199 11.86 -2.59 16.23
N LYS A 200 12.78 -2.89 17.15
CA LYS A 200 14.04 -3.59 16.83
C LYS A 200 13.85 -5.11 16.67
N PHE A 201 12.74 -5.65 17.18
CA PHE A 201 12.35 -7.03 16.97
C PHE A 201 11.74 -7.20 15.58
N TYR A 202 12.09 -8.29 14.90
CA TYR A 202 11.53 -8.65 13.61
C TYR A 202 10.11 -9.22 13.73
N GLU A 203 9.37 -9.25 12.62
CA GLU A 203 8.01 -9.81 12.57
C GLU A 203 7.94 -11.21 13.18
N HIS A 204 8.83 -12.12 12.77
CA HIS A 204 8.82 -13.51 13.22
C HIS A 204 9.03 -13.61 14.73
N GLU A 205 9.90 -12.77 15.29
CA GLU A 205 10.17 -12.73 16.73
C GLU A 205 8.95 -12.26 17.53
N LEU A 206 8.22 -11.25 17.03
CA LEU A 206 7.00 -10.75 17.67
C LEU A 206 5.84 -11.76 17.55
N ALA A 207 5.79 -12.51 16.46
CA ALA A 207 4.78 -13.54 16.26
C ALA A 207 4.98 -14.75 17.20
N GLU A 208 6.23 -15.09 17.50
CA GLU A 208 6.60 -16.26 18.31
C GLU A 208 6.71 -15.95 19.80
N ASP A 209 7.27 -14.80 20.19
CA ASP A 209 7.60 -14.49 21.58
C ASP A 209 6.74 -13.36 22.16
N SER A 210 5.78 -13.75 22.99
CA SER A 210 4.88 -12.82 23.69
C SER A 210 5.61 -11.85 24.64
N ASN A 211 6.80 -12.21 25.16
CA ASN A 211 7.57 -11.31 26.00
C ASN A 211 8.18 -10.17 25.20
N LYS A 212 8.58 -10.41 23.94
CA LYS A 212 9.06 -9.34 23.04
C LYS A 212 7.94 -8.38 22.68
N VAL A 213 6.72 -8.86 22.48
CA VAL A 213 5.54 -8.01 22.28
C VAL A 213 5.31 -7.12 23.51
N ARG A 214 5.26 -7.69 24.72
CA ARG A 214 5.08 -6.93 25.96
C ARG A 214 6.19 -5.90 26.15
N THR A 215 7.44 -6.28 25.86
CA THR A 215 8.61 -5.39 25.91
C THR A 215 8.47 -4.23 24.93
N TYR A 216 8.05 -4.49 23.70
CA TYR A 216 7.87 -3.45 22.68
C TYR A 216 6.77 -2.45 23.07
N LEU A 217 5.64 -2.95 23.58
CA LEU A 217 4.57 -2.08 24.09
C LEU A 217 5.04 -1.23 25.27
N GLN A 218 5.75 -1.82 26.23
CA GLN A 218 6.29 -1.10 27.38
C GLN A 218 7.28 -0.01 26.94
N GLN A 219 8.19 -0.34 26.02
CA GLN A 219 9.14 0.65 25.47
C GLN A 219 8.42 1.84 24.83
N LEU A 220 7.31 1.62 24.12
CA LEU A 220 6.52 2.71 23.52
C LEU A 220 5.95 3.62 24.60
N GLN A 221 5.45 3.07 25.71
CA GLN A 221 4.91 3.86 26.83
C GLN A 221 6.00 4.58 27.60
N ASP A 222 7.12 3.91 27.88
CA ASP A 222 8.25 4.49 28.61
C ASP A 222 8.87 5.66 27.85
N GLU A 223 9.01 5.53 26.54
CA GLU A 223 9.61 6.58 25.72
C GLU A 223 8.63 7.70 25.38
N PHE A 224 7.34 7.40 25.25
CA PHE A 224 6.32 8.36 24.84
C PHE A 224 5.12 8.41 25.82
N PRO A 225 5.36 8.72 27.11
CA PRO A 225 4.33 8.64 28.15
C PRO A 225 3.18 9.66 28.00
N HIS A 226 3.39 10.69 27.18
CA HIS A 226 2.41 11.75 26.91
C HIS A 226 1.55 11.47 25.68
N ILE A 227 1.86 10.42 24.91
CA ILE A 227 1.10 10.07 23.71
C ILE A 227 -0.06 9.18 24.12
N ASP A 228 -1.26 9.64 23.80
CA ASP A 228 -2.52 8.99 24.17
C ASP A 228 -3.12 8.13 23.04
N THR A 229 -2.44 8.08 21.88
CA THR A 229 -2.89 7.39 20.67
C THR A 229 -1.70 6.75 19.93
N ILE A 230 -1.69 5.41 19.87
CA ILE A 230 -0.64 4.58 19.29
C ILE A 230 -1.31 3.57 18.35
N ALA A 231 -1.20 3.82 17.04
CA ALA A 231 -1.69 2.92 16.00
C ALA A 231 -0.80 1.69 15.84
N LEU A 232 -1.37 0.50 16.01
CA LEU A 232 -0.68 -0.78 15.83
C LEU A 232 -0.84 -1.27 14.38
N VAL A 233 0.26 -1.41 13.64
CA VAL A 233 0.19 -1.84 12.23
C VAL A 233 -0.08 -3.34 12.06
N GLY A 234 -0.83 -3.68 11.01
CA GLY A 234 -0.86 -5.02 10.43
C GLY A 234 -1.26 -6.09 11.44
N ARG A 235 -0.35 -7.02 11.73
CA ARG A 235 -0.59 -8.14 12.65
C ARG A 235 -0.27 -7.82 14.12
N LEU A 236 0.25 -6.62 14.43
CA LEU A 236 0.54 -6.23 15.82
C LEU A 236 -0.67 -6.42 16.74
N PRO A 237 -1.90 -6.01 16.39
CA PRO A 237 -3.07 -6.26 17.24
C PRO A 237 -3.22 -7.73 17.65
N ASN A 238 -3.04 -8.65 16.70
CA ASN A 238 -3.13 -10.07 16.95
C ASN A 238 -1.99 -10.56 17.86
N PHE A 239 -0.78 -10.02 17.70
CA PHE A 239 0.36 -10.35 18.57
C PHE A 239 0.14 -9.84 20.00
N VAL A 240 -0.44 -8.64 20.17
CA VAL A 240 -0.79 -8.07 21.48
C VAL A 240 -1.82 -8.93 22.20
N MET A 241 -2.91 -9.31 21.50
CA MET A 241 -3.93 -10.19 22.06
C MET A 241 -3.37 -11.57 22.41
N LYS A 242 -2.55 -12.17 21.54
CA LYS A 242 -1.85 -13.45 21.81
C LYS A 242 -0.94 -13.35 23.04
N ALA A 243 -0.34 -12.19 23.29
CA ALA A 243 0.45 -11.93 24.48
C ALA A 243 -0.40 -11.68 25.74
N GLY A 244 -1.72 -11.89 25.69
CA GLY A 244 -2.63 -11.73 26.83
C GLY A 244 -2.85 -10.29 27.25
N LYS A 245 -2.71 -9.34 26.31
CA LYS A 245 -2.98 -7.92 26.54
C LYS A 245 -4.21 -7.51 25.76
N GLU A 246 -5.12 -6.83 26.44
CA GLU A 246 -6.24 -6.15 25.79
C GLU A 246 -5.73 -4.90 25.06
N ILE A 247 -6.29 -4.62 23.88
CA ILE A 247 -5.99 -3.41 23.14
C ILE A 247 -6.92 -2.32 23.66
N GLN A 248 -6.37 -1.46 24.49
CA GLN A 248 -7.04 -0.31 25.07
C GLN A 248 -6.14 0.92 24.93
N ARG A 249 -6.72 2.11 25.16
CA ARG A 249 -5.98 3.38 25.14
C ARG A 249 -4.68 3.25 25.96
N PRO A 250 -3.52 3.67 25.43
CA PRO A 250 -3.33 4.47 24.21
C PRO A 250 -3.32 3.69 22.89
N TYR A 251 -3.42 2.37 22.90
CA TYR A 251 -3.29 1.57 21.68
C TYR A 251 -4.60 1.47 20.90
N VAL A 252 -4.50 1.53 19.57
CA VAL A 252 -5.63 1.35 18.64
C VAL A 252 -5.31 0.25 17.63
N ASP A 253 -6.30 -0.58 17.33
CA ASP A 253 -6.11 -1.81 16.55
C ASP A 253 -6.32 -1.63 15.04
N GLY A 254 -6.95 -0.52 14.64
CA GLY A 254 -7.20 -0.17 13.25
C GLY A 254 -8.43 -0.80 12.61
N SER A 255 -9.24 -1.51 13.40
CA SER A 255 -10.47 -2.14 12.93
C SER A 255 -11.44 -1.13 12.32
N MET A 256 -11.68 0.01 12.96
CA MET A 256 -12.60 1.03 12.47
C MET A 256 -12.12 1.68 11.19
N GLY A 257 -10.82 2.00 11.11
CA GLY A 257 -10.27 2.60 9.91
C GLY A 257 -10.38 1.66 8.70
N THR A 258 -10.13 0.36 8.89
CA THR A 258 -10.31 -0.64 7.82
C THR A 258 -11.79 -0.84 7.47
N ARG A 259 -12.68 -0.94 8.47
CA ARG A 259 -14.13 -1.05 8.27
C ARG A 259 -14.68 0.15 7.48
N TYR A 260 -14.28 1.37 7.85
CA TYR A 260 -14.66 2.60 7.15
C TYR A 260 -14.20 2.57 5.69
N MET A 261 -12.94 2.22 5.45
CA MET A 261 -12.37 2.13 4.11
C MET A 261 -13.18 1.19 3.21
N ILE A 262 -13.51 0.00 3.72
CA ILE A 262 -14.26 -1.01 2.95
C ILE A 262 -15.72 -0.59 2.78
N TRP A 263 -16.34 -0.04 3.81
CA TRP A 263 -17.71 0.48 3.73
C TRP A 263 -17.83 1.60 2.69
N ASP A 264 -16.90 2.55 2.69
CA ASP A 264 -16.90 3.67 1.75
C ASP A 264 -16.63 3.20 0.31
N VAL A 265 -15.72 2.23 0.13
CA VAL A 265 -15.55 1.55 -1.16
C VAL A 265 -16.81 0.79 -1.59
N GLY A 266 -17.49 0.10 -0.68
CA GLY A 266 -18.76 -0.58 -0.98
C GLY A 266 -19.82 0.38 -1.52
N ARG A 267 -19.91 1.60 -0.97
CA ARG A 267 -20.78 2.68 -1.50
C ARG A 267 -20.37 3.09 -2.91
N GLN A 268 -19.08 3.25 -3.16
CA GLN A 268 -18.56 3.61 -4.48
C GLN A 268 -18.79 2.51 -5.52
N MET A 269 -18.59 1.23 -5.14
CA MET A 269 -18.87 0.08 -6.00
C MET A 269 -20.34 0.07 -6.43
N LYS A 270 -21.28 0.26 -5.50
CA LYS A 270 -22.72 0.36 -5.80
C LYS A 270 -23.03 1.58 -6.68
N ALA A 271 -22.31 2.69 -6.53
CA ALA A 271 -22.55 3.89 -7.33
C ALA A 271 -22.03 3.79 -8.79
N LEU A 272 -21.21 2.79 -9.12
CA LEU A 272 -20.73 2.60 -10.49
C LEU A 272 -21.91 2.25 -11.43
N PRO A 273 -22.01 2.85 -12.63
CA PRO A 273 -23.13 2.62 -13.54
C PRO A 273 -23.40 1.14 -13.83
N LYS A 274 -22.34 0.33 -14.00
CA LYS A 274 -22.38 -1.12 -14.27
C LYS A 274 -23.02 -1.95 -13.13
N TYR A 275 -23.04 -1.43 -11.91
CA TYR A 275 -23.43 -2.14 -10.69
C TYR A 275 -24.52 -1.41 -9.87
N SER A 276 -25.11 -0.34 -10.42
CA SER A 276 -26.12 0.50 -9.73
C SER A 276 -27.38 -0.23 -9.28
N GLY A 277 -27.71 -1.36 -9.91
CA GLY A 277 -28.82 -2.24 -9.52
C GLY A 277 -28.44 -3.39 -8.58
N GLU A 278 -27.16 -3.54 -8.20
CA GLU A 278 -26.71 -4.62 -7.33
C GLU A 278 -27.16 -4.36 -5.88
N GLU A 279 -28.02 -5.23 -5.37
CA GLU A 279 -28.49 -5.20 -3.98
C GLU A 279 -27.78 -6.22 -3.07
N CYS A 280 -26.83 -6.96 -3.64
CA CYS A 280 -26.02 -7.96 -2.97
C CYS A 280 -24.53 -7.65 -3.12
N ILE A 281 -23.78 -7.92 -2.05
CA ILE A 281 -22.31 -7.94 -2.08
C ILE A 281 -21.80 -9.16 -1.32
N VAL A 282 -20.67 -9.72 -1.75
CA VAL A 282 -20.02 -10.85 -1.09
C VAL A 282 -18.75 -10.37 -0.37
N VAL A 283 -18.54 -10.82 0.86
CA VAL A 283 -17.30 -10.65 1.60
C VAL A 283 -16.59 -12.00 1.70
N LEU A 284 -15.49 -12.16 0.95
CA LEU A 284 -14.63 -13.33 1.00
C LEU A 284 -13.75 -13.26 2.25
N GLY A 285 -13.80 -14.24 3.14
CA GLY A 285 -13.20 -14.17 4.47
C GLY A 285 -14.15 -13.61 5.53
N GLY A 286 -15.46 -13.74 5.31
CA GLY A 286 -16.51 -13.15 6.15
C GLY A 286 -16.54 -13.63 7.60
N ALA A 287 -15.92 -14.77 7.95
CA ALA A 287 -15.78 -15.22 9.34
C ALA A 287 -14.55 -14.63 10.05
N GLY A 288 -13.77 -13.77 9.36
CA GLY A 288 -12.61 -13.10 9.93
C GLY A 288 -13.01 -12.04 10.95
N ARG A 289 -12.06 -11.64 11.80
CA ARG A 289 -12.27 -10.58 12.81
C ARG A 289 -12.82 -9.30 12.19
N ILE A 290 -12.17 -8.81 11.13
CA ILE A 290 -12.63 -7.65 10.37
C ILE A 290 -13.80 -8.03 9.46
N GLY A 291 -13.73 -9.17 8.78
CA GLY A 291 -14.74 -9.61 7.81
C GLY A 291 -16.15 -9.67 8.39
N ASN A 292 -16.34 -10.19 9.61
CA ASN A 292 -17.65 -10.27 10.23
C ASN A 292 -18.24 -8.88 10.53
N MET A 293 -17.42 -7.95 11.03
CA MET A 293 -17.86 -6.57 11.31
C MET A 293 -18.18 -5.81 10.02
N VAL A 294 -17.35 -5.99 8.99
CA VAL A 294 -17.58 -5.43 7.65
C VAL A 294 -18.90 -5.93 7.05
N CYS A 295 -19.25 -7.20 7.26
CA CYS A 295 -20.52 -7.74 6.78
C CYS A 295 -21.71 -6.97 7.38
N GLU A 296 -21.67 -6.69 8.68
CA GLU A 296 -22.67 -5.87 9.36
C GLU A 296 -22.67 -4.42 8.83
N ASP A 297 -21.51 -3.81 8.65
CA ASP A 297 -21.38 -2.45 8.14
C ASP A 297 -21.95 -2.29 6.73
N LEU A 298 -21.69 -3.26 5.84
CA LEU A 298 -22.16 -3.25 4.46
C LEU A 298 -23.67 -3.43 4.33
N THR A 299 -24.39 -3.91 5.36
CA THR A 299 -25.86 -3.92 5.34
C THR A 299 -26.47 -2.51 5.31
N ARG A 300 -25.68 -1.46 5.58
CA ARG A 300 -26.07 -0.05 5.38
C ARG A 300 -26.15 0.36 3.91
N VAL A 301 -25.52 -0.41 3.03
CA VAL A 301 -25.35 -0.10 1.60
C VAL A 301 -26.09 -1.11 0.73
N PHE A 302 -26.06 -2.39 1.12
CA PHE A 302 -26.63 -3.51 0.38
C PHE A 302 -27.73 -4.18 1.20
N ARG A 303 -28.84 -4.53 0.54
CA ARG A 303 -29.93 -5.27 1.18
C ARG A 303 -29.47 -6.64 1.67
N THR A 304 -28.59 -7.30 0.91
CA THR A 304 -28.03 -8.61 1.26
C THR A 304 -26.51 -8.56 1.25
N VAL A 305 -25.88 -9.09 2.30
CA VAL A 305 -24.43 -9.29 2.35
C VAL A 305 -24.15 -10.77 2.52
N ILE A 306 -23.37 -11.37 1.64
CA ILE A 306 -22.96 -12.77 1.76
C ILE A 306 -21.60 -12.81 2.45
N ALA A 307 -21.58 -13.32 3.68
CA ALA A 307 -20.34 -13.63 4.39
C ALA A 307 -19.87 -15.02 3.94
N PHE A 308 -18.90 -15.07 3.02
CA PHE A 308 -18.35 -16.32 2.51
C PHE A 308 -17.07 -16.71 3.24
N ASP A 309 -17.04 -17.89 3.85
CA ASP A 309 -15.85 -18.41 4.52
C ASP A 309 -15.92 -19.94 4.69
N PRO A 310 -14.82 -20.69 4.47
CA PRO A 310 -14.79 -22.13 4.69
C PRO A 310 -15.09 -22.57 6.13
N ARG A 311 -14.99 -21.66 7.12
CA ARG A 311 -15.29 -21.94 8.54
C ARG A 311 -16.78 -22.03 8.86
N TYR A 312 -17.67 -21.72 7.92
CA TYR A 312 -19.11 -21.85 8.14
C TYR A 312 -19.57 -23.29 7.87
N ASP A 313 -20.08 -23.97 8.89
CA ASP A 313 -20.52 -25.37 8.78
C ASP A 313 -21.85 -25.53 8.01
N LYS A 314 -22.72 -24.51 8.08
CA LYS A 314 -24.01 -24.49 7.39
C LYS A 314 -24.36 -23.08 6.96
N GLN A 315 -25.25 -22.98 5.97
CA GLN A 315 -25.79 -21.69 5.57
C GLN A 315 -26.73 -21.14 6.65
N GLU A 316 -26.54 -19.89 7.04
CA GLU A 316 -27.35 -19.21 8.03
C GLU A 316 -27.74 -17.82 7.54
N GLU A 317 -28.99 -17.42 7.82
CA GLU A 317 -29.47 -16.07 7.56
C GLU A 317 -29.55 -15.29 8.88
N ILE A 318 -28.92 -14.13 8.92
CA ILE A 318 -28.92 -13.21 10.06
C ILE A 318 -29.56 -11.91 9.60
N TYR A 319 -30.65 -11.53 10.26
CA TYR A 319 -31.35 -10.29 9.96
C TYR A 319 -30.77 -9.17 10.83
N THR A 320 -30.28 -8.12 10.19
CA THR A 320 -29.92 -6.86 10.87
C THR A 320 -31.13 -5.90 10.78
N PRO A 321 -31.18 -4.82 11.57
CA PRO A 321 -32.26 -3.83 11.46
C PRO A 321 -32.40 -3.18 10.07
N ILE A 322 -31.36 -3.29 9.24
CA ILE A 322 -31.21 -2.55 7.98
C ILE A 322 -30.95 -3.47 6.76
N GLY A 323 -30.79 -4.78 6.95
CA GLY A 323 -30.52 -5.72 5.87
C GLY A 323 -30.42 -7.17 6.33
N LYS A 324 -29.86 -8.03 5.49
CA LYS A 324 -29.65 -9.46 5.78
C LYS A 324 -28.21 -9.87 5.49
N ILE A 325 -27.62 -10.66 6.38
CA ILE A 325 -26.34 -11.34 6.18
C ILE A 325 -26.61 -12.82 5.93
N ILE A 326 -26.04 -13.38 4.86
CA ILE A 326 -26.05 -14.83 4.61
C ILE A 326 -24.64 -15.35 4.86
N ARG A 327 -24.45 -16.14 5.93
CA ARG A 327 -23.21 -16.87 6.18
C ARG A 327 -23.23 -18.16 5.40
N SER A 328 -22.21 -18.45 4.60
CA SER A 328 -22.15 -19.69 3.83
C SER A 328 -20.71 -20.08 3.49
N SER A 329 -20.48 -21.39 3.38
CA SER A 329 -19.29 -21.99 2.79
C SER A 329 -19.56 -22.62 1.42
N ASN A 330 -20.83 -22.63 0.97
CA ASN A 330 -21.22 -23.18 -0.33
C ASN A 330 -20.79 -22.23 -1.46
N PRO A 331 -19.84 -22.61 -2.33
CA PRO A 331 -19.33 -21.73 -3.37
C PRO A 331 -20.38 -21.36 -4.44
N ASP A 332 -21.43 -22.16 -4.62
CA ASP A 332 -22.49 -21.87 -5.61
C ASP A 332 -23.23 -20.56 -5.30
N ILE A 333 -23.25 -20.15 -4.02
CA ILE A 333 -23.89 -18.89 -3.61
C ILE A 333 -23.19 -17.66 -4.21
N LEU A 334 -21.92 -17.78 -4.60
CA LEU A 334 -21.12 -16.67 -5.13
C LEU A 334 -21.67 -16.17 -6.46
N ASN A 335 -22.36 -17.01 -7.23
CA ASN A 335 -23.00 -16.64 -8.49
C ASN A 335 -24.20 -15.69 -8.31
N SER A 336 -24.62 -15.40 -7.07
CA SER A 336 -25.73 -14.48 -6.77
C SER A 336 -25.34 -13.00 -6.67
N SER A 337 -24.05 -12.67 -6.86
CA SER A 337 -23.53 -11.30 -6.76
C SER A 337 -22.46 -11.06 -7.83
N ARG A 338 -22.33 -9.80 -8.26
CA ARG A 338 -21.22 -9.35 -9.11
C ARG A 338 -20.21 -8.48 -8.37
N LEU A 339 -20.48 -8.18 -7.10
CA LEU A 339 -19.63 -7.36 -6.24
C LEU A 339 -19.03 -8.20 -5.12
N PHE A 340 -17.70 -8.09 -4.95
CA PHE A 340 -16.93 -8.88 -4.00
C PHE A 340 -15.90 -8.01 -3.26
N ILE A 341 -15.76 -8.23 -1.95
CA ILE A 341 -14.66 -7.71 -1.13
C ILE A 341 -13.75 -8.89 -0.75
N GLY A 342 -12.45 -8.77 -1.02
CA GLY A 342 -11.43 -9.76 -0.64
C GLY A 342 -10.82 -9.46 0.73
N LEU A 343 -11.13 -10.28 1.74
CA LEU A 343 -10.58 -10.23 3.12
C LEU A 343 -10.05 -11.60 3.58
N THR A 344 -9.63 -12.44 2.64
CA THR A 344 -9.02 -13.73 2.94
C THR A 344 -7.63 -13.56 3.58
N HIS A 345 -7.11 -14.64 4.16
CA HIS A 345 -5.82 -14.68 4.85
C HIS A 345 -4.61 -14.39 3.93
N HIS A 346 -4.76 -14.56 2.61
CA HIS A 346 -3.91 -14.01 1.55
C HIS A 346 -4.73 -13.87 0.27
N GLY A 347 -4.27 -13.06 -0.69
CA GLY A 347 -5.03 -12.76 -1.92
C GLY A 347 -5.25 -13.96 -2.81
N ASP A 348 -4.21 -14.78 -3.01
CA ASP A 348 -4.30 -15.97 -3.88
C ASP A 348 -5.27 -17.06 -3.40
N ALA A 349 -5.83 -16.94 -2.18
CA ALA A 349 -6.90 -17.81 -1.73
C ALA A 349 -8.15 -17.67 -2.61
N ILE A 350 -8.28 -16.56 -3.35
CA ILE A 350 -9.34 -16.34 -4.33
C ILE A 350 -9.37 -17.38 -5.44
N ARG A 351 -8.23 -18.01 -5.78
CA ARG A 351 -8.13 -19.02 -6.85
C ARG A 351 -9.11 -20.18 -6.65
N ASN A 352 -9.40 -20.54 -5.40
CA ASN A 352 -10.35 -21.60 -5.08
C ASN A 352 -11.81 -21.25 -5.40
N VAL A 353 -12.12 -19.96 -5.54
CA VAL A 353 -13.48 -19.47 -5.79
C VAL A 353 -13.68 -18.85 -7.18
N ILE A 354 -12.60 -18.57 -7.92
CA ILE A 354 -12.66 -18.03 -9.30
C ILE A 354 -13.71 -18.74 -10.18
N PRO A 355 -13.82 -20.08 -10.20
CA PRO A 355 -14.80 -20.78 -11.04
C PRO A 355 -16.27 -20.45 -10.76
N TYR A 356 -16.58 -19.88 -9.59
CA TYR A 356 -17.93 -19.58 -9.13
C TYR A 356 -18.26 -18.07 -9.23
N LEU A 357 -17.29 -17.24 -9.61
CA LEU A 357 -17.49 -15.81 -9.81
C LEU A 357 -18.10 -15.56 -11.19
N PRO A 358 -19.22 -14.83 -11.29
CA PRO A 358 -19.84 -14.56 -12.58
C PRO A 358 -19.01 -13.61 -13.44
N ALA A 359 -19.11 -13.73 -14.76
CA ALA A 359 -18.50 -12.79 -15.69
C ALA A 359 -19.01 -11.35 -15.47
N GLY A 360 -18.14 -10.38 -15.71
CA GLY A 360 -18.40 -8.96 -15.49
C GLY A 360 -18.43 -8.55 -14.02
N SER A 361 -17.87 -9.36 -13.11
CA SER A 361 -17.77 -9.07 -11.68
C SER A 361 -16.63 -8.10 -11.34
N LEU A 362 -16.70 -7.48 -10.16
CA LEU A 362 -15.66 -6.65 -9.56
C LEU A 362 -15.27 -7.20 -8.19
N VAL A 363 -13.97 -7.46 -8.03
CA VAL A 363 -13.35 -7.82 -6.75
C VAL A 363 -12.52 -6.65 -6.23
N ALA A 364 -12.88 -6.12 -5.07
CA ALA A 364 -12.12 -5.12 -4.35
C ALA A 364 -11.23 -5.80 -3.28
N ASP A 365 -9.92 -5.76 -3.48
CA ASP A 365 -8.92 -6.49 -2.71
C ASP A 365 -8.36 -5.67 -1.53
N ASP A 366 -8.53 -6.15 -0.30
CA ASP A 366 -7.84 -5.66 0.91
C ASP A 366 -7.03 -6.76 1.62
N THR A 367 -6.66 -7.83 0.91
CA THR A 367 -5.85 -8.91 1.50
C THR A 367 -4.39 -8.47 1.65
N HIS A 368 -3.68 -9.10 2.60
CA HIS A 368 -2.24 -8.96 2.73
C HIS A 368 -1.57 -10.32 3.01
N PRO A 369 -0.75 -10.86 2.09
CA PRO A 369 -0.42 -10.31 0.77
C PRO A 369 -1.63 -10.14 -0.17
N CYS A 370 -1.54 -9.21 -1.12
CA CYS A 370 -2.58 -8.91 -2.13
C CYS A 370 -2.77 -10.05 -3.14
N ILE A 371 -3.78 -9.97 -4.00
CA ILE A 371 -4.00 -10.92 -5.10
C ILE A 371 -2.87 -10.78 -6.13
N SER A 372 -2.16 -11.88 -6.41
CA SER A 372 -1.02 -11.89 -7.33
C SER A 372 -1.39 -11.45 -8.74
N LEU A 373 -0.39 -10.97 -9.51
CA LEU A 373 -0.58 -10.66 -10.93
C LEU A 373 -1.11 -11.87 -11.71
N GLU A 374 -0.61 -13.07 -11.44
CA GLU A 374 -1.02 -14.31 -12.10
C GLU A 374 -2.51 -14.60 -11.84
N ALA A 375 -2.97 -14.50 -10.58
CA ALA A 375 -4.37 -14.69 -10.25
C ALA A 375 -5.25 -13.62 -10.91
N ARG A 376 -4.80 -12.36 -10.94
CA ARG A 376 -5.52 -11.28 -11.64
C ARG A 376 -5.63 -11.51 -13.14
N GLN A 377 -4.62 -12.11 -13.78
CA GLN A 377 -4.65 -12.45 -15.20
C GLN A 377 -5.67 -13.56 -15.50
N GLU A 378 -5.76 -14.57 -14.63
CA GLU A 378 -6.78 -15.63 -14.71
C GLU A 378 -8.19 -15.03 -14.59
N MET A 379 -8.41 -14.16 -13.60
CA MET A 379 -9.68 -13.46 -13.39
C MET A 379 -10.05 -12.57 -14.58
N LYS A 380 -9.08 -11.83 -15.13
CA LYS A 380 -9.28 -11.00 -16.33
C LYS A 380 -9.70 -11.82 -17.54
N ALA A 381 -9.16 -13.04 -17.71
CA ALA A 381 -9.57 -13.93 -18.79
C ALA A 381 -11.03 -14.40 -18.67
N MET A 382 -11.62 -14.30 -17.47
CA MET A 382 -13.02 -14.62 -17.18
C MET A 382 -13.91 -13.36 -17.10
N ASP A 383 -13.43 -12.21 -17.58
CA ASP A 383 -14.12 -10.91 -17.48
C ASP A 383 -14.39 -10.48 -16.03
N ILE A 384 -13.48 -10.79 -15.10
CA ILE A 384 -13.56 -10.36 -13.71
C ILE A 384 -12.51 -9.27 -13.46
N GLU A 385 -12.97 -8.11 -13.03
CA GLU A 385 -12.13 -6.96 -12.69
C GLU A 385 -11.62 -7.09 -11.25
N VAL A 386 -10.35 -6.75 -11.03
CA VAL A 386 -9.75 -6.72 -9.70
C VAL A 386 -9.18 -5.33 -9.45
N GLU A 387 -9.64 -4.69 -8.39
CA GLU A 387 -9.21 -3.37 -7.94
C GLU A 387 -8.69 -3.47 -6.49
N LYS A 388 -7.69 -2.66 -6.12
CA LYS A 388 -7.15 -2.61 -4.76
C LYS A 388 -7.90 -1.55 -3.96
N ILE A 389 -8.30 -1.91 -2.74
CA ILE A 389 -8.86 -0.98 -1.77
C ILE A 389 -7.70 -0.19 -1.15
N VAL A 390 -7.80 1.14 -1.18
CA VAL A 390 -6.89 2.03 -0.46
C VAL A 390 -7.67 3.15 0.21
N LEU A 391 -7.10 3.73 1.26
CA LEU A 391 -7.62 4.96 1.85
C LEU A 391 -6.74 6.15 1.47
N PHE A 392 -7.39 7.23 1.06
CA PHE A 392 -6.78 8.45 0.55
C PHE A 392 -7.13 9.67 1.39
N HIS A 393 -6.20 10.61 1.47
CA HIS A 393 -6.40 11.96 1.99
C HIS A 393 -5.38 12.91 1.36
N GLU A 394 -5.81 14.07 0.87
CA GLU A 394 -4.96 15.00 0.11
C GLU A 394 -3.80 15.57 0.95
N GLU A 395 -4.07 15.95 2.19
CA GLU A 395 -3.06 16.52 3.10
C GLU A 395 -2.17 15.46 3.78
N PHE A 396 -2.39 14.17 3.53
CA PHE A 396 -1.60 13.12 4.18
C PHE A 396 -0.19 13.07 3.60
N SER A 397 0.81 13.09 4.48
CA SER A 397 2.20 12.88 4.09
C SER A 397 2.96 12.08 5.13
N MET A 398 3.87 11.24 4.65
CA MET A 398 4.81 10.49 5.46
C MET A 398 6.19 10.60 4.83
N TRP A 399 7.18 10.99 5.63
CA TRP A 399 8.54 11.13 5.16
C TRP A 399 9.60 10.76 6.22
N PRO A 400 10.58 9.91 5.89
CA PRO A 400 10.63 9.02 4.71
C PRO A 400 9.40 8.09 4.65
N ARG A 401 9.07 7.54 3.48
CA ARG A 401 7.98 6.56 3.38
C ARG A 401 8.45 5.17 3.81
N MET A 402 7.52 4.32 4.22
CA MET A 402 7.78 2.89 4.43
C MET A 402 8.23 2.22 3.12
N PRO A 403 9.15 1.25 3.15
CA PRO A 403 9.53 0.50 1.96
C PRO A 403 8.32 -0.33 1.50
N GLY A 404 8.10 -0.42 0.19
CA GLY A 404 7.02 -1.23 -0.37
C GLY A 404 5.61 -0.65 -0.23
N TRP A 405 5.42 0.53 0.36
CA TRP A 405 4.11 1.15 0.47
C TRP A 405 3.79 2.13 -0.65
N ASN A 406 2.54 2.06 -1.13
CA ASN A 406 2.02 3.03 -2.08
C ASN A 406 1.87 4.41 -1.44
N ASN A 407 2.34 5.44 -2.15
CA ASN A 407 2.24 6.86 -1.79
C ASN A 407 0.82 7.33 -1.47
N ARG A 408 -0.20 6.66 -2.02
CA ARG A 408 -1.61 7.04 -1.90
C ARG A 408 -2.38 6.21 -0.86
N ALA A 409 -1.76 5.16 -0.33
CA ALA A 409 -2.40 4.25 0.60
C ALA A 409 -2.08 4.66 2.04
N ILE A 410 -3.13 4.96 2.79
CA ILE A 410 -3.07 5.16 4.24
C ILE A 410 -3.68 3.90 4.87
N PRO A 411 -3.01 3.22 5.81
CA PRO A 411 -3.61 2.07 6.47
C PRO A 411 -4.79 2.46 7.34
N GLY A 412 -5.75 1.55 7.45
CA GLY A 412 -6.87 1.68 8.38
C GLY A 412 -6.42 2.00 9.81
N CYS A 413 -5.40 1.32 10.34
CA CYS A 413 -4.87 1.61 11.68
C CYS A 413 -4.38 3.04 11.90
N LEU A 414 -3.78 3.66 10.89
CA LEU A 414 -3.32 5.04 10.98
C LEU A 414 -4.49 6.04 10.86
N VAL A 415 -5.47 5.73 10.00
CA VAL A 415 -6.70 6.53 9.87
C VAL A 415 -7.49 6.52 11.15
N GLU A 416 -7.64 5.36 11.78
CA GLU A 416 -8.32 5.24 13.07
C GLU A 416 -7.71 6.15 14.13
N ALA A 417 -6.38 6.12 14.29
CA ALA A 417 -5.71 7.05 15.19
C ALA A 417 -6.00 8.51 14.85
N LEU A 418 -5.97 8.89 13.57
CA LEU A 418 -6.19 10.27 13.13
C LEU A 418 -7.65 10.72 13.35
N VAL A 419 -8.63 9.85 13.10
CA VAL A 419 -10.05 10.13 13.31
C VAL A 419 -10.35 10.24 14.81
N LEU A 420 -9.83 9.32 15.63
CA LEU A 420 -10.02 9.34 17.07
C LEU A 420 -9.40 10.59 17.74
N LYS A 421 -8.32 11.14 17.17
CA LYS A 421 -7.78 12.44 17.65
C LYS A 421 -8.70 13.63 17.36
N GLU A 422 -9.63 13.51 16.42
CA GLU A 422 -10.63 14.54 16.11
C GLU A 422 -11.94 14.34 16.87
N GLN A 423 -12.18 13.14 17.40
CA GLN A 423 -13.33 12.81 18.25
C GLN A 423 -12.96 13.00 19.73
N GLU A 424 -12.97 14.23 20.23
CA GLU A 424 -12.56 14.51 21.61
C GLU A 424 -13.53 13.93 22.68
N ASP A 425 -14.80 13.65 22.34
CA ASP A 425 -15.85 13.23 23.29
C ASP A 425 -16.83 12.13 22.77
N THR A 426 -16.49 11.43 21.69
CA THR A 426 -17.40 10.40 21.12
C THR A 426 -17.04 9.00 21.63
N ASP A 427 -18.04 8.16 21.88
CA ASP A 427 -17.84 6.73 22.11
C ASP A 427 -17.04 6.11 20.96
N VAL A 428 -15.81 5.68 21.30
CA VAL A 428 -14.83 5.04 20.40
C VAL A 428 -15.41 3.79 19.74
N GLY A 429 -16.54 3.24 20.22
CA GLY A 429 -17.24 2.10 19.63
C GLY A 429 -18.25 2.41 18.52
N ASN A 430 -18.65 3.67 18.31
CA ASN A 430 -19.71 4.01 17.36
C ASN A 430 -19.19 4.17 15.92
N PHE A 431 -19.46 3.16 15.08
CA PHE A 431 -19.06 3.16 13.68
C PHE A 431 -19.67 4.28 12.85
N ASP A 432 -20.94 4.63 13.04
CA ASP A 432 -21.60 5.68 12.25
C ASP A 432 -20.99 7.07 12.57
N SER A 433 -20.66 7.30 13.84
CA SER A 433 -19.94 8.52 14.24
C SER A 433 -18.52 8.55 13.69
N PHE A 434 -17.81 7.42 13.71
CA PHE A 434 -16.50 7.28 13.09
C PHE A 434 -16.55 7.61 11.59
N CYS A 435 -17.50 7.04 10.85
CA CYS A 435 -17.70 7.31 9.42
C CYS A 435 -17.98 8.80 9.16
N HIS A 436 -18.85 9.41 9.96
CA HIS A 436 -19.16 10.83 9.84
C HIS A 436 -17.91 11.70 10.04
N THR A 437 -17.15 11.45 11.10
CA THR A 437 -15.91 12.20 11.36
C THR A 437 -14.89 11.97 10.25
N ALA A 438 -14.63 10.71 9.88
CA ALA A 438 -13.65 10.36 8.84
C ALA A 438 -13.95 11.08 7.51
N HIS A 439 -15.22 11.07 7.08
CA HIS A 439 -15.66 11.77 5.88
C HIS A 439 -15.56 13.30 6.03
N SER A 440 -15.96 13.85 7.19
CA SER A 440 -15.92 15.30 7.44
C SER A 440 -14.50 15.89 7.43
N ILE A 441 -13.51 15.07 7.80
CA ILE A 441 -12.10 15.48 7.80
C ILE A 441 -11.39 15.14 6.49
N GLY A 442 -12.08 14.57 5.49
CA GLY A 442 -11.57 14.38 4.13
C GLY A 442 -10.90 13.04 3.85
N PHE A 443 -11.11 12.02 4.69
CA PHE A 443 -10.68 10.66 4.36
C PHE A 443 -11.68 9.99 3.42
N GLU A 444 -11.17 9.35 2.37
CA GLU A 444 -12.00 8.66 1.37
C GLU A 444 -11.42 7.26 1.11
N GLY A 445 -12.28 6.24 1.07
CA GLY A 445 -11.93 4.98 0.44
C GLY A 445 -11.77 5.19 -1.06
N ARG A 446 -10.91 4.43 -1.74
CA ARG A 446 -10.78 4.46 -3.19
C ARG A 446 -10.46 3.08 -3.73
N LEU A 447 -11.06 2.79 -4.88
CA LEU A 447 -10.62 1.71 -5.75
C LEU A 447 -9.50 2.23 -6.64
N ILE A 448 -8.35 1.55 -6.62
CA ILE A 448 -7.24 1.83 -7.53
C ILE A 448 -6.81 0.56 -8.22
N LYS A 449 -6.31 0.68 -9.44
CA LYS A 449 -5.75 -0.48 -10.14
C LYS A 449 -4.67 -1.11 -9.25
N PRO A 450 -4.73 -2.42 -8.98
CA PRO A 450 -3.79 -3.05 -8.06
C PRO A 450 -2.38 -2.85 -8.59
N LEU A 451 -1.47 -2.59 -7.67
CA LEU A 451 -0.07 -2.57 -8.02
C LEU A 451 0.36 -4.00 -8.40
N ASP A 452 1.45 -4.08 -9.16
CA ASP A 452 2.01 -5.32 -9.68
C ASP A 452 2.76 -6.09 -8.57
N GLU A 453 2.03 -6.45 -7.50
CA GLU A 453 2.51 -7.13 -6.29
C GLU A 453 2.51 -8.66 -6.42
#